data_AF-A0A532D8W6-F1
#
_entry.id   AF-A0A532D8W6-F1
#
_cell.length_a   1.000
_cell.length_b   1.000
_cell.length_c   1.000
_cell.angle_alpha   90.00
_cell.angle_beta   90.00
_cell.angle_gamma   90.00
#
_symmetry.space_group_name_H-M   'P 1'
#
loop_
_entity.id
_entity.type
_entity.pdbx_description
1 polymer ?
#
loop_
_entity_poly.entity_id
_entity_poly.type
_entity_poly.pdbx_seq_one_letter_code
_entity_poly.pdbx_strand_id
1 'polypeptide(L)'
;MNRLKSRRRSNGLLTASLGLALLIGTAGPALAHVGYTTLDTTNGVVSSVDRTAASNAGWLAGQDATTWANSHDQRFFTFTLPDTMTIDFTITGTNTNTNGILNPGYSIFAGTVPGGSHDGAGNLPAGAAVPLSYVGSLTGFASWSPFAATNDEIDANNGAPGLTTAHWGTYRSNGDVTMSTDGLPLAVPPIPGTVSTMTFTGFSASNASGASVTGQYTLGAGIYSLVVGGANPFNLATYLADAIATNGDYTTPSAALTAYNADRLARTFNLQFSAVPIPAAVYLFGSGLIGLVGLARRKMNAAA
;
A
#
# COMPACT_ATOMS: atom_id res chain seq x y z
N MET A 1 -71.17 -53.14 24.12
CA MET A 1 -71.46 -52.34 22.90
C MET A 1 -70.15 -52.12 22.16
N ASN A 2 -69.91 -52.92 21.12
CA ASN A 2 -68.74 -52.86 20.25
C ASN A 2 -68.98 -51.87 19.11
N ARG A 3 -67.99 -51.02 18.78
CA ARG A 3 -67.59 -50.71 17.39
C ARG A 3 -66.30 -49.88 17.35
N LEU A 4 -65.19 -50.59 17.11
CA LEU A 4 -63.99 -50.05 16.47
C LEU A 4 -64.27 -49.84 14.97
N LYS A 5 -63.93 -48.67 14.44
CA LYS A 5 -63.59 -48.29 13.04
C LYS A 5 -63.22 -46.79 13.12
N SER A 6 -62.19 -46.23 12.50
CA SER A 6 -61.45 -46.61 11.31
C SER A 6 -60.06 -45.97 11.31
N ARG A 7 -59.11 -46.62 10.61
CA ARG A 7 -57.83 -46.05 10.19
C ARG A 7 -58.07 -44.92 9.17
N ARG A 8 -57.39 -43.79 9.34
CA ARG A 8 -56.92 -42.98 8.20
C ARG A 8 -55.44 -42.67 8.39
N ARG A 9 -54.65 -43.11 7.42
CA ARG A 9 -53.28 -42.67 7.16
C ARG A 9 -53.36 -41.25 6.60
N SER A 10 -52.56 -40.33 7.12
CA SER A 10 -52.18 -39.10 6.44
C SER A 10 -50.67 -39.06 6.34
N ASN A 11 -50.19 -39.22 5.11
CA ASN A 11 -48.83 -38.94 4.68
C ASN A 11 -48.60 -37.42 4.66
N GLY A 12 -47.36 -37.02 4.96
CA GLY A 12 -46.77 -35.80 4.43
C GLY A 12 -47.00 -34.55 5.27
N LEU A 13 -46.00 -34.14 6.04
CA LEU A 13 -45.03 -33.13 5.58
C LEU A 13 -43.94 -33.02 6.66
N LEU A 14 -42.72 -33.45 6.32
CA LEU A 14 -41.52 -33.09 7.06
C LEU A 14 -41.25 -31.60 6.76
N THR A 15 -41.68 -30.71 7.63
CA THR A 15 -41.18 -29.34 7.67
C THR A 15 -39.77 -29.36 8.25
N ALA A 16 -38.78 -29.62 7.39
CA ALA A 16 -37.40 -29.28 7.66
C ALA A 16 -37.28 -27.76 7.53
N SER A 17 -37.30 -27.07 8.67
CA SER A 17 -36.93 -25.67 8.78
C SER A 17 -35.45 -25.51 8.41
N LEU A 18 -35.17 -25.16 7.15
CA LEU A 18 -33.90 -24.55 6.77
C LEU A 18 -33.83 -23.18 7.49
N GLY A 19 -33.14 -23.15 8.62
CA GLY A 19 -32.68 -21.91 9.22
C GLY A 19 -31.62 -21.30 8.31
N LEU A 20 -32.05 -20.43 7.39
CA LEU A 20 -31.16 -19.55 6.64
C LEU A 20 -30.63 -18.52 7.66
N ALA A 21 -29.48 -18.83 8.26
CA ALA A 21 -28.72 -17.86 9.03
C ALA A 21 -28.21 -16.79 8.05
N LEU A 22 -28.98 -15.71 7.93
CA LEU A 22 -28.55 -14.49 7.28
C LEU A 22 -27.43 -13.89 8.13
N LEU A 23 -26.19 -14.28 7.81
CA LEU A 23 -24.99 -13.63 8.30
C LEU A 23 -24.95 -12.24 7.63
N ILE A 24 -25.71 -11.28 8.17
CA ILE A 24 -25.45 -9.86 7.93
C ILE A 24 -24.12 -9.59 8.65
N GLY A 25 -23.02 -9.86 7.95
CA GLY A 25 -21.73 -9.31 8.31
C GLY A 25 -21.87 -7.81 8.18
N THR A 26 -22.16 -7.14 9.29
CA THR A 26 -21.88 -5.72 9.43
C THR A 26 -20.38 -5.58 9.27
N ALA A 27 -19.92 -5.33 8.04
CA ALA A 27 -18.62 -4.74 7.84
C ALA A 27 -18.67 -3.41 8.61
N GLY A 28 -18.10 -3.38 9.82
CA GLY A 28 -17.73 -2.12 10.44
C GLY A 28 -16.87 -1.34 9.46
N PRO A 29 -16.78 0.01 9.58
CA PRO A 29 -15.86 0.76 8.75
C PRO A 29 -14.49 0.10 8.87
N ALA A 30 -13.99 -0.44 7.75
CA ALA A 30 -12.64 -0.95 7.73
C ALA A 30 -11.77 0.24 8.12
N LEU A 31 -11.14 0.16 9.30
CA LEU A 31 -10.15 1.11 9.76
C LEU A 31 -8.99 1.03 8.77
N ALA A 32 -9.09 1.82 7.72
CA ALA A 32 -8.18 1.81 6.59
C ALA A 32 -6.88 2.43 7.10
N HIS A 33 -5.84 1.62 7.20
CA HIS A 33 -4.53 2.05 7.64
C HIS A 33 -3.48 1.27 6.83
N VAL A 34 -2.24 1.74 6.84
CA VAL A 34 -1.08 0.96 6.40
C VAL A 34 -1.02 -0.33 7.22
N GLY A 35 -1.40 -1.41 6.56
CA GLY A 35 -1.24 -2.78 7.01
C GLY A 35 -0.26 -3.49 6.10
N TYR A 36 0.76 -4.11 6.69
CA TYR A 36 1.77 -4.85 5.93
C TYR A 36 1.40 -6.32 5.80
N THR A 37 1.63 -6.83 4.60
CA THR A 37 1.86 -8.26 4.40
C THR A 37 3.36 -8.52 4.41
N THR A 38 3.84 -9.34 5.34
CA THR A 38 5.23 -9.77 5.34
C THR A 38 5.48 -10.78 4.22
N LEU A 39 6.46 -10.52 3.37
CA LEU A 39 6.99 -11.46 2.39
C LEU A 39 8.15 -12.22 3.03
N ASP A 40 8.00 -13.53 3.14
CA ASP A 40 9.02 -14.42 3.69
C ASP A 40 10.19 -14.61 2.70
N THR A 41 11.36 -14.04 3.03
CA THR A 41 12.56 -14.14 2.19
C THR A 41 13.36 -15.43 2.42
N THR A 42 12.95 -16.27 3.37
CA THR A 42 13.74 -17.42 3.85
C THR A 42 13.67 -18.64 2.92
N ASN A 43 12.63 -18.77 2.08
CA ASN A 43 12.39 -19.94 1.22
C ASN A 43 12.39 -19.66 -0.28
N GLY A 44 12.99 -18.55 -0.71
CA GLY A 44 13.33 -18.31 -2.12
C GLY A 44 12.18 -17.97 -3.06
N VAL A 45 10.93 -18.39 -2.82
CA VAL A 45 9.75 -17.93 -3.58
C VAL A 45 8.51 -17.83 -2.68
N VAL A 46 7.97 -16.63 -2.53
CA VAL A 46 6.66 -16.34 -1.96
C VAL A 46 5.69 -16.08 -3.09
N SER A 47 4.72 -16.97 -3.29
CA SER A 47 3.50 -16.64 -4.03
C SER A 47 2.51 -16.05 -3.03
N SER A 48 2.36 -14.72 -3.00
CA SER A 48 1.28 -14.11 -2.23
C SER A 48 -0.06 -14.40 -2.89
N VAL A 49 -1.03 -14.71 -2.03
CA VAL A 49 -2.47 -14.84 -2.29
C VAL A 49 -3.03 -13.55 -2.90
N ASP A 50 -4.13 -13.68 -3.66
CA ASP A 50 -4.94 -12.57 -4.18
C ASP A 50 -5.03 -11.40 -3.18
N ARG A 51 -4.42 -10.28 -3.55
CA ARG A 51 -4.53 -9.01 -2.84
C ARG A 51 -5.41 -8.07 -3.64
N THR A 52 -5.93 -7.04 -2.99
CA THR A 52 -6.71 -5.99 -3.66
C THR A 52 -5.99 -4.67 -3.56
N ALA A 53 -5.80 -3.87 -4.60
CA ALA A 53 -5.53 -2.44 -4.46
C ALA A 53 -6.82 -1.67 -4.76
N ALA A 54 -7.07 -0.54 -4.10
CA ALA A 54 -8.20 0.32 -4.47
C ALA A 54 -7.78 1.23 -5.63
N SER A 55 -8.71 1.49 -6.55
CA SER A 55 -8.45 2.24 -7.78
C SER A 55 -7.48 1.56 -8.76
N ASN A 56 -7.63 1.87 -10.05
CA ASN A 56 -6.64 1.51 -11.09
C ASN A 56 -5.63 2.64 -11.30
N ALA A 57 -5.69 3.70 -10.48
CA ALA A 57 -4.88 4.90 -10.61
C ALA A 57 -4.15 5.29 -9.32
N GLY A 58 -4.41 4.58 -8.22
CA GLY A 58 -3.91 4.95 -6.89
C GLY A 58 -2.40 5.19 -6.86
N TRP A 59 -1.60 4.28 -7.40
CA TRP A 59 -0.13 4.42 -7.40
C TRP A 59 0.31 5.60 -8.27
N LEU A 60 -0.30 5.74 -9.45
CA LEU A 60 0.04 6.82 -10.39
C LEU A 60 -0.32 8.21 -9.87
N ALA A 61 -1.42 8.34 -9.11
CA ALA A 61 -1.75 9.60 -8.42
C ALA A 61 -0.60 10.06 -7.51
N GLY A 62 0.10 9.12 -6.88
CA GLY A 62 1.25 9.40 -6.01
C GLY A 62 2.52 9.82 -6.74
N GLN A 63 2.53 9.82 -8.08
CA GLN A 63 3.64 10.33 -8.89
C GLN A 63 3.53 11.85 -9.10
N ASP A 64 2.31 12.38 -9.06
CA ASP A 64 2.02 13.78 -9.32
C ASP A 64 2.33 14.63 -8.08
N ALA A 65 3.18 15.65 -8.23
CA ALA A 65 3.64 16.48 -7.12
C ALA A 65 2.58 17.45 -6.56
N THR A 66 1.45 17.59 -7.25
CA THR A 66 0.33 18.48 -6.90
C THR A 66 -0.82 17.73 -6.24
N THR A 67 -1.10 16.50 -6.67
CA THR A 67 -2.22 15.71 -6.13
C THR A 67 -1.80 14.74 -5.06
N TRP A 68 -0.59 14.17 -5.17
CA TRP A 68 -0.15 12.99 -4.42
C TRP A 68 -1.22 11.87 -4.43
N ALA A 69 -1.10 10.89 -3.53
CA ALA A 69 -2.04 9.79 -3.45
C ALA A 69 -2.56 9.52 -2.04
N ASN A 70 -3.75 8.94 -2.02
CA ASN A 70 -4.34 8.29 -0.88
C ASN A 70 -3.59 6.99 -0.56
N SER A 71 -3.14 6.80 0.68
CA SER A 71 -2.42 5.57 1.07
C SER A 71 -3.34 4.33 1.03
N HIS A 72 -4.66 4.53 1.17
CA HIS A 72 -5.67 3.47 1.14
C HIS A 72 -5.88 2.85 -0.24
N ASP A 73 -5.44 3.55 -1.29
CA ASP A 73 -5.49 3.07 -2.66
C ASP A 73 -4.31 2.16 -3.01
N GLN A 74 -3.41 1.94 -2.05
CA GLN A 74 -2.24 1.08 -2.21
C GLN A 74 -2.35 -0.20 -1.37
N ARG A 75 -1.40 -1.10 -1.62
CA ARG A 75 -1.07 -2.20 -0.73
C ARG A 75 0.41 -2.21 -0.39
N PHE A 76 0.66 -2.46 0.90
CA PHE A 76 1.98 -2.42 1.50
C PHE A 76 2.41 -3.84 1.84
N PHE A 77 3.62 -4.17 1.42
CA PHE A 77 4.31 -5.39 1.76
C PHE A 77 5.61 -5.03 2.45
N THR A 78 6.06 -5.86 3.39
CA THR A 78 7.37 -5.70 4.02
C THR A 78 8.21 -6.94 3.81
N PHE A 79 9.53 -6.78 3.70
CA PHE A 79 10.48 -7.87 3.64
C PHE A 79 11.79 -7.46 4.28
N THR A 80 12.51 -8.45 4.81
CA THR A 80 13.81 -8.25 5.45
C THR A 80 14.87 -9.02 4.68
N LEU A 81 15.98 -8.36 4.38
CA LEU A 81 17.15 -8.95 3.76
C LEU A 81 18.27 -9.03 4.83
N PRO A 82 18.74 -10.24 5.20
CA PRO A 82 19.84 -10.38 6.16
C PRO A 82 21.20 -9.93 5.59
N ASP A 83 21.35 -9.97 4.27
CA ASP A 83 22.57 -9.67 3.53
C ASP A 83 22.24 -8.87 2.25
N THR A 84 23.26 -8.61 1.43
CA THR A 84 23.02 -8.12 0.07
C THR A 84 22.41 -9.24 -0.77
N MET A 85 21.19 -9.02 -1.27
CA MET A 85 20.42 -10.00 -2.02
C MET A 85 19.88 -9.38 -3.32
N THR A 86 19.73 -10.22 -4.34
CA THR A 86 18.91 -9.88 -5.50
C THR A 86 17.48 -10.30 -5.23
N ILE A 87 16.57 -9.34 -5.25
CA ILE A 87 15.15 -9.59 -5.26
C ILE A 87 14.66 -9.69 -6.70
N ASP A 88 13.68 -10.56 -6.93
CA ASP A 88 12.98 -10.70 -8.21
C ASP A 88 11.49 -10.93 -7.90
N PHE A 89 10.63 -10.15 -8.53
CA PHE A 89 9.21 -10.27 -8.34
C PHE A 89 8.40 -9.91 -9.57
N THR A 90 7.21 -10.48 -9.66
CA THR A 90 6.20 -10.14 -10.67
C THR A 90 4.86 -9.87 -10.00
N ILE A 91 4.27 -8.72 -10.31
CA ILE A 91 2.92 -8.34 -9.92
C ILE A 91 2.02 -8.54 -11.13
N THR A 92 0.94 -9.29 -10.97
CA THR A 92 -0.03 -9.55 -12.05
C THR A 92 -1.43 -9.20 -11.58
N GLY A 93 -2.03 -8.17 -12.18
CA GLY A 93 -3.44 -7.84 -12.03
C GLY A 93 -4.33 -9.00 -12.44
N THR A 94 -5.31 -9.30 -11.59
CA THR A 94 -6.35 -10.29 -11.84
C THR A 94 -7.71 -9.59 -11.82
N ASN A 95 -8.77 -10.27 -12.26
CA ASN A 95 -10.14 -9.71 -12.23
C ASN A 95 -11.08 -10.70 -11.52
N THR A 96 -10.70 -11.16 -10.33
CA THR A 96 -11.48 -12.17 -9.59
C THR A 96 -12.70 -11.56 -8.90
N ASN A 97 -12.77 -10.23 -8.80
CA ASN A 97 -13.87 -9.49 -8.18
C ASN A 97 -14.71 -8.66 -9.18
N THR A 98 -14.55 -8.87 -10.49
CA THR A 98 -15.30 -8.23 -11.59
C THR A 98 -15.12 -6.71 -11.75
N ASN A 99 -14.23 -6.07 -10.98
CA ASN A 99 -13.99 -4.62 -11.03
C ASN A 99 -12.93 -4.19 -12.06
N GLY A 100 -12.57 -5.09 -12.97
CA GLY A 100 -11.56 -4.87 -13.99
C GLY A 100 -10.18 -5.34 -13.56
N ILE A 101 -9.28 -5.43 -14.54
CA ILE A 101 -7.88 -5.85 -14.33
C ILE A 101 -7.08 -4.66 -13.81
N LEU A 102 -6.28 -4.87 -12.76
CA LEU A 102 -5.31 -3.89 -12.29
C LEU A 102 -4.19 -3.72 -13.34
N ASN A 103 -3.91 -2.48 -13.72
CA ASN A 103 -2.68 -2.07 -14.40
C ASN A 103 -1.66 -1.75 -13.31
N PRO A 104 -0.70 -2.63 -12.99
CA PRO A 104 0.08 -2.49 -11.77
C PRO A 104 1.19 -1.46 -11.89
N GLY A 105 1.39 -0.70 -10.82
CA GLY A 105 2.60 0.07 -10.54
C GLY A 105 3.14 -0.30 -9.16
N TYR A 106 4.45 -0.12 -8.97
CA TYR A 106 5.09 -0.34 -7.67
C TYR A 106 6.21 0.65 -7.37
N SER A 107 6.52 0.74 -6.08
CA SER A 107 7.67 1.45 -5.54
C SER A 107 8.31 0.68 -4.41
N ILE A 108 9.63 0.77 -4.29
CA ILE A 108 10.39 0.15 -3.19
C ILE A 108 10.94 1.23 -2.27
N PHE A 109 10.77 1.03 -0.97
CA PHE A 109 11.25 1.92 0.08
C PHE A 109 12.15 1.14 1.04
N ALA A 110 13.16 1.81 1.60
CA ALA A 110 13.90 1.34 2.76
C ALA A 110 13.15 1.72 4.04
N GLY A 111 13.06 0.79 4.98
CA GLY A 111 12.30 0.93 6.22
C GLY A 111 10.79 0.71 6.06
N THR A 112 10.07 1.03 7.12
CA THR A 112 8.62 0.95 7.23
C THR A 112 8.09 2.18 7.96
N VAL A 113 6.90 2.63 7.60
CA VAL A 113 6.08 3.42 8.52
C VAL A 113 5.36 2.50 9.50
N PRO A 114 4.93 2.97 10.68
CA PRO A 114 4.26 2.12 11.65
C PRO A 114 3.00 1.48 11.06
N GLY A 115 2.63 0.30 11.57
CA GLY A 115 1.34 -0.28 11.26
C GLY A 115 0.22 0.55 11.88
N GLY A 116 -0.89 0.74 11.18
CA GLY A 116 -1.93 1.65 11.66
C GLY A 116 -1.63 3.12 11.34
N SER A 117 -0.70 3.41 10.44
CA SER A 117 -0.46 4.77 9.94
C SER A 117 -1.25 5.05 8.67
N HIS A 118 -1.65 6.29 8.41
CA HIS A 118 -2.20 6.70 7.12
C HIS A 118 -1.96 8.19 6.84
N ASP A 119 -2.32 8.63 5.64
CA ASP A 119 -2.45 10.04 5.30
C ASP A 119 -3.50 10.72 6.18
N GLY A 120 -3.13 11.82 6.86
CA GLY A 120 -4.03 12.55 7.76
C GLY A 120 -4.13 12.04 9.19
N ALA A 121 -3.21 11.19 9.67
CA ALA A 121 -3.16 10.71 11.05
C ALA A 121 -2.53 11.75 12.00
N GLY A 122 -3.27 12.65 12.62
CA GLY A 122 -2.67 13.79 13.35
C GLY A 122 -3.03 13.96 14.82
N ASN A 123 -3.32 12.87 15.52
CA ASN A 123 -3.12 12.84 16.96
C ASN A 123 -1.67 12.51 17.30
N LEU A 124 -0.75 13.39 16.93
CA LEU A 124 0.59 13.40 17.53
C LEU A 124 0.47 13.94 18.95
N PRO A 125 0.95 13.24 20.00
CA PRO A 125 1.02 13.82 21.33
C PRO A 125 1.94 15.05 21.28
N ALA A 126 1.62 16.07 22.08
CA ALA A 126 2.40 17.29 22.16
C ALA A 126 3.91 16.97 22.35
N GLY A 127 4.73 17.32 21.35
CA GLY A 127 6.17 17.07 21.33
C GLY A 127 6.65 15.99 20.35
N ALA A 128 5.77 15.18 19.76
CA ALA A 128 6.10 14.35 18.60
C ALA A 128 6.13 15.25 17.35
N ALA A 129 7.31 15.76 16.99
CA ALA A 129 7.48 16.61 15.83
C ALA A 129 7.94 15.78 14.62
N VAL A 130 7.17 15.81 13.52
CA VAL A 130 7.73 15.52 12.21
C VAL A 130 8.84 16.55 11.95
N PRO A 131 10.05 16.17 11.49
CA PRO A 131 11.11 17.13 11.23
C PRO A 131 10.62 18.27 10.34
N LEU A 132 10.80 19.51 10.77
CA LEU A 132 10.41 20.70 10.00
C LEU A 132 11.07 20.74 8.60
N SER A 133 12.23 20.12 8.46
CA SER A 133 12.89 19.92 7.17
C SER A 133 12.08 19.06 6.19
N TYR A 134 11.38 18.03 6.70
CA TYR A 134 10.49 17.21 5.89
C TYR A 134 9.25 18.02 5.50
N VAL A 135 8.55 18.63 6.47
CA VAL A 135 7.35 19.44 6.22
C VAL A 135 7.64 20.60 5.25
N GLY A 136 8.76 21.31 5.43
CA GLY A 136 9.17 22.43 4.56
C GLY A 136 9.64 22.02 3.17
N SER A 137 9.90 20.73 2.93
CA SER A 137 10.29 20.19 1.61
C SER A 137 9.11 19.68 0.78
N LEU A 138 7.92 19.59 1.38
CA LEU A 138 6.72 19.12 0.72
C LEU A 138 6.08 20.25 -0.10
N THR A 139 5.82 20.00 -1.37
CA THR A 139 4.97 20.87 -2.19
C THR A 139 3.54 20.73 -1.71
N GLY A 140 2.90 21.81 -1.23
CA GLY A 140 1.53 21.69 -0.71
C GLY A 140 0.58 21.07 -1.73
N PHE A 141 -0.41 20.32 -1.23
CA PHE A 141 -1.53 19.86 -2.05
C PHE A 141 -2.06 21.02 -2.89
N ALA A 142 -2.47 20.73 -4.12
CA ALA A 142 -3.36 21.65 -4.81
C ALA A 142 -4.56 21.92 -3.89
N SER A 143 -5.05 23.16 -3.83
CA SER A 143 -6.21 23.51 -2.97
C SER A 143 -7.47 22.72 -3.30
N TRP A 144 -7.48 22.07 -4.46
CA TRP A 144 -8.52 21.16 -4.94
C TRP A 144 -8.20 19.68 -4.70
N SER A 145 -7.04 19.35 -4.11
CA SER A 145 -6.67 17.96 -3.85
C SER A 145 -7.75 17.36 -2.97
N PRO A 146 -8.36 16.28 -3.43
CA PRO A 146 -9.55 15.77 -2.81
C PRO A 146 -9.15 15.14 -1.45
N PHE A 147 -7.89 14.75 -1.24
CA PHE A 147 -7.36 14.25 0.03
C PHE A 147 -7.03 15.36 1.04
N ALA A 148 -7.14 16.63 0.64
CA ALA A 148 -6.85 17.75 1.52
C ALA A 148 -7.95 18.03 2.54
N ALA A 149 -9.19 17.57 2.34
CA ALA A 149 -10.33 17.89 3.21
C ALA A 149 -10.66 16.82 4.26
N THR A 150 -10.11 15.60 4.14
CA THR A 150 -10.32 14.49 5.09
C THR A 150 -9.38 14.49 6.29
N ASN A 151 -8.50 15.49 6.38
CA ASN A 151 -7.62 15.63 7.54
C ASN A 151 -8.35 16.52 8.55
N ASP A 152 -9.17 15.93 9.43
CA ASP A 152 -9.88 16.63 10.52
C ASP A 152 -8.92 17.51 11.37
N GLU A 153 -7.60 17.28 11.35
CA GLU A 153 -6.60 18.15 12.01
C GLU A 153 -6.20 19.43 11.27
N ILE A 154 -6.56 19.58 9.99
CA ILE A 154 -6.50 20.90 9.33
C ILE A 154 -7.46 21.86 10.03
N ASP A 155 -8.61 21.36 10.46
CA ASP A 155 -9.64 22.13 11.17
C ASP A 155 -9.43 22.17 12.69
N ALA A 156 -8.90 21.10 13.31
CA ALA A 156 -8.65 21.05 14.76
C ALA A 156 -7.58 22.04 15.26
N ASN A 157 -6.78 22.62 14.36
CA ASN A 157 -5.85 23.72 14.64
C ASN A 157 -6.47 25.12 14.44
N ASN A 158 -7.81 25.24 14.40
CA ASN A 158 -8.53 26.52 14.32
C ASN A 158 -8.08 27.42 13.16
N GLY A 159 -7.65 26.83 12.03
CA GLY A 159 -7.12 27.62 10.91
C GLY A 159 -6.01 28.58 11.34
N ALA A 160 -5.18 28.21 12.32
CA ALA A 160 -4.07 29.03 12.76
C ALA A 160 -3.28 29.50 11.52
N PRO A 161 -3.25 30.81 11.24
CA PRO A 161 -2.69 31.34 10.00
C PRO A 161 -1.18 31.13 10.03
N GLY A 162 -0.74 30.02 9.44
CA GLY A 162 0.65 29.57 9.48
C GLY A 162 0.85 28.04 9.45
N LEU A 163 -0.18 27.23 9.68
CA LEU A 163 -0.11 25.75 9.63
C LEU A 163 -1.04 25.12 8.59
N THR A 164 -1.42 25.87 7.54
CA THR A 164 -2.18 25.40 6.37
C THR A 164 -1.40 24.40 5.49
N THR A 165 -0.37 23.76 6.07
CA THR A 165 0.61 22.88 5.44
C THR A 165 0.84 21.60 6.25
N ALA A 166 -0.07 21.23 7.16
CA ALA A 166 -0.01 20.00 7.94
C ALA A 166 -0.34 18.78 7.05
N HIS A 167 0.61 18.46 6.17
CA HIS A 167 0.60 17.43 5.15
C HIS A 167 1.09 16.08 5.69
N TRP A 168 0.53 15.62 6.81
CA TRP A 168 1.03 14.43 7.48
C TRP A 168 0.55 13.15 6.76
N GLY A 169 1.46 12.20 6.55
CA GLY A 169 1.12 10.86 6.11
C GLY A 169 0.91 10.65 4.60
N THR A 170 1.16 11.64 3.76
CA THR A 170 0.78 11.60 2.34
C THR A 170 1.66 10.64 1.54
N TYR A 171 1.04 9.62 0.93
CA TYR A 171 1.77 8.65 0.14
C TYR A 171 2.28 9.26 -1.16
N ARG A 172 3.60 9.19 -1.35
CA ARG A 172 4.28 9.48 -2.61
C ARG A 172 4.87 8.20 -3.15
N SER A 173 4.54 7.89 -4.40
CA SER A 173 5.09 6.70 -5.06
C SER A 173 6.53 6.91 -5.53
N ASN A 174 7.02 8.15 -5.59
CA ASN A 174 8.34 8.51 -6.12
C ASN A 174 9.19 9.38 -5.19
N GLY A 175 8.86 9.39 -3.89
CA GLY A 175 9.59 10.16 -2.90
C GLY A 175 9.36 9.59 -1.51
N ASP A 176 10.16 10.04 -0.55
CA ASP A 176 10.07 9.59 0.84
C ASP A 176 8.66 9.80 1.40
N VAL A 177 8.25 8.88 2.28
CA VAL A 177 6.93 8.89 2.88
C VAL A 177 7.07 8.81 4.39
N THR A 178 6.65 9.88 5.06
CA THR A 178 6.57 9.95 6.52
C THR A 178 5.11 9.87 6.94
N MET A 179 4.79 8.88 7.79
CA MET A 179 3.45 8.73 8.36
C MET A 179 3.53 8.53 9.88
N SER A 180 2.40 8.81 10.54
CA SER A 180 2.17 8.61 11.97
C SER A 180 1.07 7.62 12.22
N THR A 181 1.13 6.89 13.32
CA THR A 181 -0.02 6.12 13.82
C THR A 181 -1.12 7.03 14.31
N ASP A 182 -2.37 6.67 14.06
CA ASP A 182 -3.51 7.26 14.75
C ASP A 182 -3.35 7.11 16.25
N GLY A 183 -3.45 8.22 16.99
CA GLY A 183 -3.47 8.23 18.46
C GLY A 183 -4.72 7.59 19.07
N LEU A 184 -5.50 6.83 18.29
CA LEU A 184 -6.71 6.19 18.75
C LEU A 184 -6.37 5.06 19.74
N PRO A 185 -7.14 4.92 20.84
CA PRO A 185 -6.92 3.88 21.83
C PRO A 185 -7.38 2.53 21.27
N LEU A 186 -6.58 1.92 20.39
CA LEU A 186 -6.69 0.48 20.14
C LEU A 186 -6.34 -0.25 21.45
N ALA A 187 -7.04 -1.36 21.73
CA ALA A 187 -7.06 -2.08 23.01
C ALA A 187 -5.72 -2.70 23.48
N VAL A 188 -4.60 -2.30 22.89
CA VAL A 188 -3.21 -2.61 23.26
C VAL A 188 -2.49 -1.28 23.17
N PRO A 189 -1.81 -0.76 24.21
CA PRO A 189 -1.37 0.63 24.25
C PRO A 189 -0.55 0.96 23.00
N PRO A 190 -1.13 1.63 21.98
CA PRO A 190 -0.33 2.20 20.92
C PRO A 190 0.32 3.41 21.55
N ILE A 191 1.63 3.56 21.39
CA ILE A 191 2.27 4.84 21.74
C ILE A 191 1.71 5.85 20.74
N PRO A 192 0.85 6.80 21.16
CA PRO A 192 0.25 7.74 20.24
C PRO A 192 1.34 8.49 19.47
N GLY A 193 1.14 8.70 18.18
CA GLY A 193 2.04 9.48 17.33
C GLY A 193 3.45 8.94 17.16
N THR A 194 3.61 7.62 17.04
CA THR A 194 4.86 7.09 16.49
C THR A 194 4.96 7.55 15.04
N VAL A 195 6.01 8.32 14.73
CA VAL A 195 6.32 8.81 13.38
C VAL A 195 7.49 8.00 12.84
N SER A 196 7.40 7.54 11.60
CA SER A 196 8.56 7.01 10.87
C SER A 196 8.51 7.41 9.41
N THR A 197 9.67 7.40 8.78
CA THR A 197 9.85 7.65 7.35
C THR A 197 10.31 6.36 6.69
N MET A 198 9.63 5.96 5.62
CA MET A 198 10.18 5.01 4.65
C MET A 198 10.82 5.80 3.50
N THR A 199 12.08 5.50 3.20
CA THR A 199 12.91 6.25 2.25
C THR A 199 12.80 5.63 0.86
N PHE A 200 12.47 6.42 -0.16
CA PHE A 200 12.35 5.92 -1.53
C PHE A 200 13.72 5.47 -2.05
N THR A 201 13.80 4.24 -2.54
CA THR A 201 15.08 3.65 -3.00
C THR A 201 15.49 4.13 -4.39
N GLY A 202 14.62 4.86 -5.10
CA GLY A 202 14.77 5.15 -6.52
C GLY A 202 14.21 4.05 -7.43
N PHE A 203 13.78 2.92 -6.89
CA PHE A 203 13.24 1.81 -7.66
C PHE A 203 11.71 1.84 -7.71
N SER A 204 11.20 2.01 -8.92
CA SER A 204 9.79 1.93 -9.25
C SER A 204 9.60 1.54 -10.71
N ALA A 205 8.48 0.91 -11.01
CA ALA A 205 8.06 0.66 -12.39
C ALA A 205 6.54 0.51 -12.45
N SER A 206 5.99 0.59 -13.66
CA SER A 206 4.56 0.34 -13.88
C SER A 206 4.30 -0.22 -15.26
N ASN A 207 3.11 -0.78 -15.43
CA ASN A 207 2.55 -1.13 -16.71
C ASN A 207 1.18 -0.47 -16.87
N ALA A 208 1.16 0.71 -17.49
CA ALA A 208 -0.02 1.57 -17.60
C ALA A 208 -1.19 0.96 -18.38
N SER A 209 -0.93 -0.01 -19.27
CA SER A 209 -1.92 -0.62 -20.16
C SER A 209 -1.99 -2.14 -20.05
N GLY A 210 -0.94 -2.79 -19.56
CA GLY A 210 -0.86 -4.23 -19.37
C GLY A 210 -1.18 -4.66 -17.93
N ALA A 211 -1.39 -5.96 -17.76
CA ALA A 211 -1.80 -6.55 -16.49
C ALA A 211 -0.62 -6.98 -15.61
N SER A 212 0.64 -6.78 -16.02
CA SER A 212 1.79 -7.33 -15.31
C SER A 212 2.99 -6.40 -15.34
N VAL A 213 3.72 -6.33 -14.23
CA VAL A 213 4.98 -5.60 -14.10
C VAL A 213 5.95 -6.42 -13.25
N THR A 214 7.22 -6.43 -13.64
CA THR A 214 8.30 -7.19 -13.00
C THR A 214 9.35 -6.23 -12.47
N GLY A 215 10.03 -6.61 -11.39
CA GLY A 215 11.18 -5.91 -10.85
C GLY A 215 12.28 -6.90 -10.46
N GLN A 216 13.53 -6.54 -10.78
CA GLN A 216 14.71 -7.28 -10.34
C GLN A 216 15.76 -6.28 -9.87
N TYR A 217 16.13 -6.35 -8.60
CA TYR A 217 17.00 -5.36 -7.97
C TYR A 217 17.95 -6.00 -6.98
N THR A 218 19.17 -5.47 -6.90
CA THR A 218 20.13 -5.81 -5.84
C THR A 218 20.02 -4.79 -4.72
N LEU A 219 19.67 -5.27 -3.53
CA LEU A 219 19.48 -4.47 -2.34
C LEU A 219 20.43 -4.95 -1.23
N GLY A 220 20.92 -4.02 -0.42
CA GLY A 220 21.72 -4.35 0.77
C GLY A 220 20.87 -4.95 1.88
N ALA A 221 21.52 -5.38 2.96
CA ALA A 221 20.84 -5.82 4.17
C ALA A 221 19.92 -4.71 4.72
N GLY A 222 18.75 -5.07 5.21
CA GLY A 222 17.79 -4.12 5.76
C GLY A 222 16.34 -4.57 5.69
N ILE A 223 15.47 -3.72 6.24
CA ILE A 223 14.01 -3.86 6.13
C ILE A 223 13.56 -2.95 4.99
N TYR A 224 12.66 -3.46 4.15
CA TYR A 224 12.12 -2.74 3.01
C TYR A 224 10.60 -2.85 2.97
N SER A 225 10.00 -1.88 2.26
CA SER A 225 8.59 -1.87 1.91
C SER A 225 8.43 -1.91 0.39
N LEU A 226 7.63 -2.86 -0.11
CA LEU A 226 7.15 -2.87 -1.50
C LEU A 226 5.71 -2.36 -1.47
N VAL A 227 5.44 -1.26 -2.19
CA VAL A 227 4.11 -0.68 -2.29
C VAL A 227 3.57 -0.88 -3.70
N VAL A 228 2.35 -1.38 -3.81
CA VAL A 228 1.70 -1.76 -5.08
C VAL A 228 0.36 -1.05 -5.20
N GLY A 229 0.05 -0.53 -6.38
CA GLY A 229 -1.24 0.06 -6.70
C GLY A 229 -1.49 0.18 -8.19
N GLY A 230 -2.56 0.90 -8.56
CA GLY A 230 -2.96 1.07 -9.95
C GLY A 230 -2.21 2.18 -10.71
N ALA A 231 -1.88 1.92 -11.97
CA ALA A 231 -1.04 2.75 -12.83
C ALA A 231 -1.70 3.20 -14.15
N ASN A 232 -3.03 3.10 -14.28
CA ASN A 232 -3.74 3.44 -15.50
C ASN A 232 -3.98 4.96 -15.63
N PRO A 233 -3.47 5.63 -16.68
CA PRO A 233 -3.59 7.06 -16.85
C PRO A 233 -5.01 7.54 -17.21
N PHE A 234 -5.82 6.70 -17.88
CA PHE A 234 -7.20 7.04 -18.17
C PHE A 234 -8.04 7.05 -16.90
N ASN A 235 -7.85 6.03 -16.05
CA ASN A 235 -8.51 6.00 -14.74
C ASN A 235 -8.00 7.10 -13.82
N LEU A 236 -6.75 7.56 -13.94
CA LEU A 236 -6.26 8.69 -13.15
C LEU A 236 -7.04 9.97 -13.46
N ALA A 237 -7.28 10.25 -14.75
CA ALA A 237 -8.00 11.45 -15.15
C ALA A 237 -9.44 11.46 -14.61
N THR A 238 -10.17 10.34 -14.69
CA THR A 238 -11.53 10.23 -14.12
C THR A 238 -11.49 10.31 -12.61
N TYR A 239 -10.57 9.56 -11.99
CA TYR A 239 -10.42 9.50 -10.54
C TYR A 239 -10.21 10.87 -9.93
N LEU A 240 -9.28 11.66 -10.48
CA LEU A 240 -9.03 13.01 -10.00
C LEU A 240 -10.21 13.95 -10.26
N ALA A 241 -10.86 13.86 -11.42
CA ALA A 241 -12.02 14.70 -11.74
C ALA A 241 -13.20 14.45 -10.78
N ASP A 242 -13.52 13.19 -10.53
CA ASP A 242 -14.61 12.81 -9.63
C ASP A 242 -14.28 13.14 -8.17
N ALA A 243 -13.02 12.97 -7.78
CA ALA A 243 -12.54 13.35 -6.46
C ALA A 243 -12.60 14.88 -6.26
N ILE A 244 -12.22 15.69 -7.25
CA ILE A 244 -12.41 17.16 -7.20
C ILE A 244 -13.90 17.50 -7.06
N ALA A 245 -14.77 16.78 -7.78
CA ALA A 245 -16.21 17.03 -7.76
C ALA A 245 -16.85 16.72 -6.39
N THR A 246 -16.20 15.94 -5.51
CA THR A 246 -16.68 15.76 -4.12
C THR A 246 -16.47 17.02 -3.29
N ASN A 247 -15.62 17.95 -3.72
CA ASN A 247 -15.16 19.10 -2.94
C ASN A 247 -14.61 18.68 -1.56
N GLY A 248 -14.01 17.48 -1.50
CA GLY A 248 -13.46 16.92 -0.27
C GLY A 248 -14.48 16.29 0.69
N ASP A 249 -15.77 16.31 0.37
CA ASP A 249 -16.79 15.63 1.17
C ASP A 249 -16.95 14.17 0.74
N TYR A 250 -16.43 13.25 1.56
CA TYR A 250 -16.56 11.81 1.36
C TYR A 250 -17.51 11.12 2.32
N THR A 251 -18.29 11.91 3.05
CA THR A 251 -19.20 11.41 4.08
C THR A 251 -20.65 11.58 3.66
N THR A 252 -20.97 12.66 2.96
CA THR A 252 -22.34 12.95 2.50
C THR A 252 -22.60 12.27 1.15
N PRO A 253 -23.64 11.40 1.05
CA PRO A 253 -24.01 10.79 -0.21
C PRO A 253 -24.29 11.84 -1.30
N SER A 254 -23.58 11.75 -2.43
CA SER A 254 -23.75 12.61 -3.59
C SER A 254 -23.44 11.85 -4.89
N ALA A 255 -23.82 12.42 -6.04
CA ALA A 255 -23.46 11.84 -7.33
C ALA A 255 -21.93 11.80 -7.53
N ALA A 256 -21.24 12.86 -7.09
CA ALA A 256 -19.78 12.94 -7.14
C ALA A 256 -19.12 11.87 -6.24
N LEU A 257 -19.59 11.71 -5.00
CA LEU A 257 -19.09 10.67 -4.10
C LEU A 257 -19.37 9.25 -4.65
N THR A 258 -20.51 9.05 -5.30
CA THR A 258 -20.84 7.77 -5.94
C THR A 258 -19.86 7.45 -7.08
N ALA A 259 -19.55 8.43 -7.94
CA ALA A 259 -18.61 8.27 -9.04
C ALA A 259 -17.18 8.02 -8.53
N TYR A 260 -16.72 8.83 -7.56
CA TYR A 260 -15.44 8.63 -6.89
C TYR A 260 -15.29 7.23 -6.26
N ASN A 261 -16.33 6.75 -5.56
CA ASN A 261 -16.33 5.41 -4.98
C ASN A 261 -16.31 4.30 -6.05
N ALA A 262 -16.94 4.52 -7.21
CA ALA A 262 -16.88 3.60 -8.34
C ALA A 262 -15.45 3.53 -8.93
N ASP A 263 -14.74 4.65 -9.02
CA ASP A 263 -13.36 4.66 -9.49
C ASP A 263 -12.40 3.94 -8.52
N ARG A 264 -12.69 4.01 -7.22
CA ARG A 264 -11.94 3.35 -6.13
C ARG A 264 -12.25 1.89 -5.91
N LEU A 265 -13.12 1.28 -6.72
CA LEU A 265 -13.41 -0.15 -6.61
C LEU A 265 -12.12 -0.98 -6.53
N ALA A 266 -12.10 -1.90 -5.56
CA ALA A 266 -10.97 -2.78 -5.32
C ALA A 266 -10.68 -3.62 -6.57
N ARG A 267 -9.40 -3.78 -6.94
CA ARG A 267 -8.94 -4.61 -8.07
C ARG A 267 -7.93 -5.62 -7.57
N THR A 268 -8.05 -6.85 -8.00
CA THR A 268 -7.26 -7.97 -7.47
C THR A 268 -5.91 -8.10 -8.19
N PHE A 269 -4.91 -8.66 -7.52
CA PHE A 269 -3.62 -8.99 -8.11
C PHE A 269 -2.92 -10.14 -7.35
N ASN A 270 -2.04 -10.83 -8.06
CA ASN A 270 -1.09 -11.80 -7.53
C ASN A 270 0.31 -11.18 -7.47
N LEU A 271 1.09 -11.54 -6.45
CA LEU A 271 2.50 -11.16 -6.31
C LEU A 271 3.34 -12.42 -6.13
N GLN A 272 4.26 -12.65 -7.07
CA GLN A 272 5.31 -13.65 -6.96
C GLN A 272 6.58 -12.91 -6.58
N PHE A 273 7.22 -13.30 -5.48
CA PHE A 273 8.39 -12.61 -4.94
C PHE A 273 9.46 -13.62 -4.56
N SER A 274 10.72 -13.29 -4.82
CA SER A 274 11.88 -14.09 -4.48
C SER A 274 13.03 -13.19 -4.04
N ALA A 275 13.87 -13.70 -3.16
CA ALA A 275 15.10 -13.04 -2.72
C ALA A 275 16.22 -14.08 -2.67
N VAL A 276 17.31 -13.82 -3.37
CA VAL A 276 18.45 -14.74 -3.49
C VAL A 276 19.73 -14.02 -3.06
N PRO A 277 20.53 -14.57 -2.12
CA PRO A 277 21.83 -14.00 -1.79
C PRO A 277 22.72 -13.90 -3.03
N ILE A 278 23.48 -12.81 -3.14
CA ILE A 278 24.51 -12.73 -4.19
C ILE A 278 25.54 -13.83 -3.90
N PRO A 279 25.84 -14.74 -4.86
CA PRO A 279 26.80 -15.81 -4.61
C PRO A 279 28.14 -15.24 -4.15
N ALA A 280 28.70 -15.79 -3.06
CA ALA A 280 30.00 -15.37 -2.52
C ALA A 280 31.11 -15.40 -3.59
N ALA A 281 30.98 -16.27 -4.59
CA ALA A 281 31.87 -16.33 -5.75
C ALA A 281 31.99 -14.98 -6.48
N VAL A 282 30.90 -14.20 -6.62
CA VAL A 282 30.95 -12.89 -7.28
C VAL A 282 31.88 -11.93 -6.54
N TYR A 283 31.83 -11.92 -5.21
CA TYR A 283 32.74 -11.13 -4.37
C TYR A 283 34.20 -11.63 -4.46
N LEU A 284 34.40 -12.95 -4.46
CA LEU A 284 35.73 -13.57 -4.55
C LEU A 284 36.39 -13.33 -5.93
N PHE A 285 35.62 -13.46 -7.01
CA PHE A 285 36.13 -13.18 -8.36
C PHE A 285 36.40 -11.69 -8.57
N GLY A 286 35.53 -10.81 -8.09
CA GLY A 286 35.74 -9.35 -8.18
C GLY A 286 36.98 -8.90 -7.44
N SER A 287 37.15 -9.33 -6.18
CA SER A 287 38.33 -9.01 -5.37
C SER A 287 39.61 -9.65 -5.93
N GLY A 288 39.53 -10.89 -6.43
CA GLY A 288 40.63 -11.58 -7.10
C GLY A 288 41.10 -10.85 -8.35
N LEU A 289 40.19 -10.34 -9.18
CA LEU A 289 40.53 -9.59 -10.39
C LEU A 289 41.22 -8.26 -10.08
N ILE A 290 40.73 -7.52 -9.08
CA ILE A 290 41.38 -6.28 -8.61
C ILE A 290 42.79 -6.60 -8.09
N GLY A 291 42.94 -7.68 -7.33
CA GLY A 291 44.23 -8.17 -6.87
C GLY A 291 45.20 -8.47 -8.03
N LEU A 292 44.73 -9.14 -9.08
CA LEU A 292 45.51 -9.44 -10.28
C LEU A 292 45.92 -8.18 -11.05
N VAL A 293 45.02 -7.21 -11.22
CA VAL A 293 45.33 -5.91 -11.86
C VAL A 293 46.38 -5.15 -11.04
N GLY A 294 46.26 -5.14 -9.72
CA GLY A 294 47.26 -4.54 -8.83
C GLY A 294 48.64 -5.20 -8.98
N LEU A 295 48.69 -6.53 -9.04
CA LEU A 295 49.94 -7.28 -9.23
C LEU A 295 50.58 -7.00 -10.59
N ALA A 296 49.76 -6.93 -11.65
CA ALA A 296 50.19 -6.63 -13.01
C ALA A 296 50.80 -5.21 -13.11
N ARG A 297 50.15 -4.20 -12.51
CA ARG A 297 50.68 -2.83 -12.45
C ARG A 297 52.01 -2.75 -11.70
N ARG A 298 52.15 -3.48 -10.59
CA ARG A 298 53.42 -3.53 -9.84
C ARG A 298 54.55 -4.09 -10.70
N LYS A 299 54.28 -5.15 -11.47
CA LYS A 299 55.27 -5.76 -12.35
C LYS A 299 55.70 -4.81 -13.49
N MET A 300 54.77 -4.05 -14.06
CA MET A 300 55.07 -3.06 -15.09
C MET A 300 55.96 -1.92 -14.57
N ASN A 301 55.65 -1.39 -13.39
CA ASN A 301 56.44 -0.30 -12.80
C ASN A 301 57.83 -0.75 -12.32
N ALA A 302 58.02 -2.03 -12.01
CA ALA A 302 59.32 -2.59 -11.66
C ALA A 302 60.20 -2.91 -12.89
N ALA A 303 59.62 -2.87 -14.10
CA ALA A 303 60.31 -3.15 -15.36
C ALA A 303 60.60 -1.89 -16.19
N ALA A 304 60.20 -0.71 -15.69
CA ALA A 304 60.50 0.61 -16.23
C ALA A 304 61.64 1.26 -15.43
#